data_AF-A0A5D4UHL9-F1
#
_entry.id   AF-A0A5D4UHL9-F1
#
_cell.length_a   1.000
_cell.length_b   1.000
_cell.length_c   1.000
_cell.angle_alpha   90.00
_cell.angle_beta   90.00
_cell.angle_gamma   90.00
#
_symmetry.space_group_name_H-M   'P 1'
#
loop_
_entity.id
_entity.type
_entity.pdbx_description
1 polymer ?
#
loop_
_entity_poly.entity_id
_entity_poly.type
_entity_poly.pdbx_seq_one_letter_code
_entity_poly.pdbx_strand_id
1 'polypeptide(L)'
;MNLFKYQGQEEDHYTHILMSILSYNNYQIIEPFLKNLLKDESNSFNFNNTFTKVRKKFCPQDSKSLEYVIGIAPYKNCFSSSDLEDNSGSIPDAWICGENFNLLFEFKIRGMLDKRQISAHKKLLFSKDTEVLEYNWNDVKVSLQKIELNDPVLFFLVNAFIEVIPTFKSKRRSSGMPKQIISHINKEIELHFIITGSKLSKNYSVDKVYNGETIQLNQSLNGIQEARRFIASYVLSNYNELPIEFIGQETIINDYCVVPGRSKKRNQWNQWRIGAFLN
;
A
#
# COMPACT_ATOMS: atom_id res chain seq x y z
N MET A 1 -3.98 -26.24 -10.95
CA MET A 1 -2.72 -25.56 -10.56
C MET A 1 -2.65 -24.27 -11.38
N ASN A 2 -2.71 -23.09 -10.77
CA ASN A 2 -2.74 -21.83 -11.53
C ASN A 2 -1.31 -21.50 -11.99
N LEU A 3 -1.11 -21.39 -13.32
CA LEU A 3 0.20 -21.23 -13.97
C LEU A 3 0.95 -19.97 -13.52
N PHE A 4 0.20 -18.98 -12.99
CA PHE A 4 0.71 -17.64 -12.64
C PHE A 4 0.84 -17.43 -11.13
N LYS A 5 0.69 -18.49 -10.31
CA LYS A 5 0.84 -18.37 -8.86
C LYS A 5 2.34 -18.44 -8.48
N TYR A 6 2.94 -17.28 -8.22
CA TYR A 6 4.33 -17.14 -7.79
C TYR A 6 4.41 -16.56 -6.37
N GLN A 7 5.35 -17.02 -5.55
CA GLN A 7 5.50 -16.61 -4.13
C GLN A 7 6.65 -15.60 -3.88
N GLY A 8 7.38 -15.20 -4.93
CA GLY A 8 8.53 -14.29 -4.85
C GLY A 8 8.16 -12.82 -5.11
N GLN A 9 8.87 -12.15 -6.02
CA GLN A 9 8.56 -10.79 -6.54
C GLN A 9 7.25 -10.79 -7.33
N GLU A 10 6.14 -10.89 -6.60
CA GLU A 10 4.79 -11.01 -7.18
C GLU A 10 4.45 -9.83 -8.12
N GLU A 11 4.79 -8.59 -7.75
CA GLU A 11 4.44 -7.39 -8.55
C GLU A 11 5.11 -7.39 -9.92
N ASP A 12 6.42 -7.60 -9.97
CA ASP A 12 7.17 -7.73 -11.22
C ASP A 12 6.65 -8.91 -12.04
N HIS A 13 6.37 -10.04 -11.39
CA HIS A 13 5.84 -11.23 -12.06
C HIS A 13 4.50 -10.95 -12.77
N TYR A 14 3.56 -10.31 -12.08
CA TYR A 14 2.24 -10.01 -12.66
C TYR A 14 2.29 -8.91 -13.72
N THR A 15 3.18 -7.92 -13.55
CA THR A 15 3.50 -6.94 -14.60
C THR A 15 4.01 -7.64 -15.86
N HIS A 16 4.98 -8.54 -15.72
CA HIS A 16 5.53 -9.30 -16.84
C HIS A 16 4.48 -10.17 -17.53
N ILE A 17 3.62 -10.85 -16.77
CA ILE A 17 2.54 -11.65 -17.35
C ILE A 17 1.58 -10.77 -18.16
N LEU A 18 1.08 -9.68 -17.57
CA LEU A 18 0.16 -8.78 -18.26
C LEU A 18 0.79 -8.22 -19.55
N MET A 19 2.03 -7.73 -19.49
CA MET A 19 2.72 -7.21 -20.66
C MET A 19 3.00 -8.29 -21.72
N SER A 20 3.27 -9.53 -21.30
CA SER A 20 3.44 -10.67 -22.22
C SER A 20 2.14 -11.01 -22.93
N ILE A 21 1.02 -11.04 -22.20
CA ILE A 21 -0.33 -11.23 -22.75
C ILE A 21 -0.64 -10.13 -23.75
N LEU A 22 -0.40 -8.87 -23.39
CA LEU A 22 -0.64 -7.73 -24.27
C LEU A 22 0.27 -7.74 -25.52
N SER A 23 1.49 -8.26 -25.41
CA SER A 23 2.43 -8.36 -26.54
C SER A 23 2.19 -9.54 -27.48
N TYR A 24 1.38 -10.51 -27.06
CA TYR A 24 1.13 -11.74 -27.79
C TYR A 24 0.52 -11.45 -29.18
N ASN A 25 0.93 -12.23 -30.19
CA ASN A 25 0.52 -12.08 -31.60
C ASN A 25 0.59 -10.63 -32.10
N ASN A 26 1.79 -10.04 -32.07
CA ASN A 26 2.04 -8.68 -32.56
C ASN A 26 1.12 -7.62 -31.95
N TYR A 27 0.95 -7.68 -30.63
CA TYR A 27 0.22 -6.66 -29.86
C TYR A 27 -1.27 -6.53 -30.23
N GLN A 28 -1.88 -7.56 -30.83
CA GLN A 28 -3.24 -7.52 -31.39
C GLN A 28 -4.32 -7.07 -30.40
N ILE A 29 -4.13 -7.28 -29.09
CA ILE A 29 -5.11 -6.91 -28.07
C ILE A 29 -4.83 -5.59 -27.35
N ILE A 30 -3.74 -4.88 -27.67
CA ILE A 30 -3.42 -3.61 -26.99
C ILE A 30 -4.47 -2.54 -27.30
N GLU A 31 -4.87 -2.40 -28.56
CA GLU A 31 -5.90 -1.45 -28.95
C GLU A 31 -7.23 -1.71 -28.22
N PRO A 32 -7.86 -2.90 -28.29
CA PRO A 32 -9.11 -3.14 -27.58
C PRO A 32 -8.93 -3.06 -26.05
N PHE A 33 -7.78 -3.45 -25.50
CA PHE A 33 -7.48 -3.29 -24.07
C PHE A 33 -7.45 -1.83 -23.63
N LEU A 34 -6.71 -0.97 -24.35
CA LEU A 34 -6.59 0.44 -24.01
C LEU A 34 -7.90 1.20 -24.25
N LYS A 35 -8.65 0.85 -25.31
CA LYS A 35 -9.99 1.38 -25.54
C LYS A 35 -10.96 1.07 -24.42
N ASN A 36 -10.90 -0.15 -23.89
CA ASN A 36 -11.76 -0.54 -22.78
C ASN A 36 -11.32 0.04 -21.43
N LEU A 37 -10.01 0.19 -21.20
CA LEU A 37 -9.45 0.72 -19.94
C LEU A 37 -9.56 2.24 -19.86
N LEU A 38 -9.07 2.94 -20.89
CA LEU A 38 -8.94 4.39 -20.90
C LEU A 38 -10.16 5.09 -21.48
N LYS A 39 -11.00 4.42 -22.27
CA LYS A 39 -12.21 5.02 -22.88
C LYS A 39 -11.87 6.25 -23.73
N ASP A 40 -12.27 7.45 -23.30
CA ASP A 40 -12.30 8.66 -24.12
C ASP A 40 -10.90 9.10 -24.54
N GLU A 41 -9.92 8.96 -23.64
CA GLU A 41 -8.52 9.31 -23.84
C GLU A 41 -7.92 8.52 -25.02
N SER A 42 -8.27 7.24 -25.14
CA SER A 42 -7.74 6.35 -26.18
C SER A 42 -8.31 6.58 -27.57
N ASN A 43 -9.40 7.34 -27.72
CA ASN A 43 -10.03 7.58 -29.02
C ASN A 43 -9.11 8.35 -29.98
N SER A 44 -8.16 9.09 -29.43
CA SER A 44 -7.16 9.87 -30.17
C SER A 44 -5.86 9.10 -30.47
N PHE A 45 -5.76 7.84 -30.02
CA PHE A 45 -4.53 7.06 -30.14
C PHE A 45 -4.40 6.44 -31.53
N ASN A 46 -3.18 6.51 -32.06
CA ASN A 46 -2.76 5.79 -33.25
C ASN A 46 -1.91 4.58 -32.83
N PHE A 47 -2.47 3.40 -33.03
CA PHE A 47 -1.90 2.11 -32.61
C PHE A 47 -0.91 1.50 -33.62
N ASN A 48 -0.54 2.23 -34.68
CA ASN A 48 0.56 1.79 -35.55
C ASN A 48 1.87 1.71 -34.76
N ASN A 49 2.70 0.72 -35.09
CA ASN A 49 4.00 0.48 -34.44
C ASN A 49 3.90 0.33 -32.91
N THR A 50 2.79 -0.20 -32.41
CA THR A 50 2.61 -0.42 -30.98
C THR A 50 3.63 -1.43 -30.44
N PHE A 51 4.19 -1.16 -29.26
CA PHE A 51 5.01 -2.12 -28.53
C PHE A 51 4.96 -1.89 -27.02
N THR A 52 5.46 -2.87 -26.26
CA THR A 52 5.59 -2.79 -24.81
C THR A 52 7.05 -2.90 -24.36
N LYS A 53 7.38 -2.29 -23.23
CA LYS A 53 8.65 -2.50 -22.52
C LYS A 53 8.41 -2.61 -21.03
N VAL A 54 9.12 -3.50 -20.36
CA VAL A 54 9.04 -3.71 -18.91
C VAL A 54 10.34 -3.22 -18.27
N ARG A 55 10.25 -2.61 -17.08
CA ARG A 55 11.41 -2.17 -16.27
C ARG A 55 12.43 -1.30 -17.03
N LYS A 56 11.94 -0.39 -17.87
CA LYS A 56 12.79 0.57 -18.60
C LYS A 56 12.66 1.95 -17.98
N LYS A 57 13.78 2.51 -17.50
CA LYS A 57 13.80 3.81 -16.79
C LYS A 57 13.35 4.97 -17.69
N PHE A 58 13.96 5.11 -18.86
CA PHE A 58 13.67 6.21 -19.76
C PHE A 58 12.65 5.82 -20.82
N CYS A 59 11.83 6.79 -21.23
CA CYS A 59 10.86 6.61 -22.30
C CYS A 59 11.53 5.95 -23.51
N PRO A 60 10.98 4.85 -24.06
CA PRO A 60 11.62 4.13 -25.15
C PRO A 60 11.52 4.85 -26.50
N GLN A 61 10.71 5.89 -26.62
CA GLN A 61 10.58 6.72 -27.81
C GLN A 61 10.77 8.20 -27.48
N ASP A 62 10.90 9.00 -28.52
CA ASP A 62 10.87 10.47 -28.42
C ASP A 62 9.51 10.98 -27.96
N SER A 63 9.46 12.27 -27.63
CA SER A 63 8.25 12.98 -27.20
C SER A 63 7.09 12.77 -28.16
N LYS A 64 5.92 12.46 -27.58
CA LYS A 64 4.66 12.29 -28.32
C LYS A 64 3.64 13.33 -27.88
N SER A 65 2.61 13.53 -28.70
CA SER A 65 1.51 14.46 -28.39
C SER A 65 0.65 13.99 -27.22
N LEU A 66 0.61 12.68 -26.98
CA LEU A 66 -0.25 12.06 -25.96
C LEU A 66 0.61 11.28 -24.97
N GLU A 67 0.80 11.82 -23.78
CA GLU A 67 1.65 11.22 -22.75
C GLU A 67 0.90 11.15 -21.42
N TYR A 68 0.82 9.96 -20.84
CA TYR A 68 0.08 9.71 -19.61
C TYR A 68 0.87 8.80 -18.66
N VAL A 69 0.68 9.03 -17.36
CA VAL A 69 1.01 8.04 -16.33
C VAL A 69 -0.26 7.28 -15.98
N ILE A 70 -0.25 5.97 -16.14
CA ILE A 70 -1.36 5.08 -15.80
C ILE A 70 -1.01 4.35 -14.50
N GLY A 71 -1.69 4.71 -13.42
CA GLY A 71 -1.52 4.08 -12.12
C GLY A 71 -2.59 3.03 -11.87
N ILE A 72 -2.19 1.78 -11.56
CA ILE A 72 -3.13 0.69 -11.26
C ILE A 72 -2.85 0.15 -9.86
N ALA A 73 -3.78 0.36 -8.94
CA ALA A 73 -3.67 -0.13 -7.56
C ALA A 73 -5.02 -0.64 -7.01
N PRO A 74 -5.04 -1.52 -5.99
CA PRO A 74 -6.28 -1.95 -5.35
C PRO A 74 -7.12 -0.81 -4.76
N TYR A 75 -6.50 0.31 -4.38
CA TYR A 75 -7.16 1.46 -3.75
C TYR A 75 -6.73 2.77 -4.44
N LYS A 76 -7.68 3.69 -4.66
CA LYS A 76 -7.49 4.97 -5.37
C LYS A 76 -6.91 6.11 -4.53
N ASN A 77 -6.86 6.00 -3.21
CA ASN A 77 -6.31 7.09 -2.39
C ASN A 77 -4.80 6.89 -2.21
N CYS A 78 -3.98 7.92 -2.31
CA CYS A 78 -2.57 7.83 -1.89
C CYS A 78 -2.47 8.20 -0.40
N PHE A 79 -1.63 7.51 0.38
CA PHE A 79 -1.20 8.06 1.68
C PHE A 79 -0.34 9.32 1.47
N SER A 80 -0.40 10.25 2.42
CA SER A 80 0.64 11.27 2.57
C SER A 80 1.96 10.57 2.91
N SER A 81 2.97 10.72 2.06
CA SER A 81 4.31 10.18 2.32
C SER A 81 5.02 11.00 3.39
N SER A 82 5.89 10.35 4.18
CA SER A 82 6.84 11.02 5.07
C SER A 82 7.92 11.71 4.25
N ASP A 83 8.41 12.87 4.70
CA ASP A 83 9.26 13.70 3.86
C ASP A 83 10.67 13.15 3.53
N LEU A 84 11.02 11.98 4.07
CA LEU A 84 12.39 11.48 4.20
C LEU A 84 12.87 10.50 3.09
N GLU A 85 12.01 10.04 2.17
CA GLU A 85 12.38 9.05 1.14
C GLU A 85 12.61 9.68 -0.25
N ASP A 86 13.85 9.64 -0.76
CA ASP A 86 14.18 10.06 -2.13
C ASP A 86 13.84 8.96 -3.16
N ASN A 87 12.86 9.23 -4.03
CA ASN A 87 12.40 8.31 -5.08
C ASN A 87 12.89 8.71 -6.50
N SER A 88 13.92 9.55 -6.60
CA SER A 88 14.53 9.96 -7.87
C SER A 88 15.10 8.79 -8.72
N GLY A 89 15.36 7.64 -8.08
CA GLY A 89 15.80 6.40 -8.71
C GLY A 89 14.69 5.52 -9.28
N SER A 90 13.42 5.87 -9.11
CA SER A 90 12.30 5.00 -9.50
C SER A 90 12.31 4.64 -10.99
N ILE A 91 11.99 3.38 -11.28
CA ILE A 91 11.89 2.81 -12.62
C ILE A 91 10.42 2.43 -12.83
N PRO A 92 9.78 2.88 -13.92
CA PRO A 92 8.43 2.44 -14.27
C PRO A 92 8.34 0.94 -14.44
N ASP A 93 7.20 0.37 -14.04
CA ASP A 93 6.96 -1.05 -14.19
C ASP A 93 6.83 -1.42 -15.66
N ALA A 94 6.08 -0.65 -16.45
CA ALA A 94 5.96 -0.88 -17.88
C ALA A 94 5.72 0.39 -18.70
N TRP A 95 5.91 0.24 -20.02
CA TRP A 95 5.59 1.20 -21.06
C TRP A 95 4.72 0.52 -22.12
N ILE A 96 3.71 1.24 -22.60
CA ILE A 96 3.02 0.94 -23.85
C ILE A 96 3.12 2.18 -24.75
N CYS A 97 3.72 2.02 -25.91
CA CYS A 97 3.97 3.11 -26.85
C CYS A 97 3.32 2.79 -28.19
N GLY A 98 2.79 3.81 -28.87
CA GLY A 98 2.28 3.75 -30.23
C GLY A 98 2.80 4.91 -31.07
N GLU A 99 2.20 5.15 -32.24
CA GLU A 99 2.71 6.16 -33.18
C GLU A 99 2.68 7.58 -32.60
N ASN A 100 1.61 7.94 -31.88
CA ASN A 100 1.39 9.28 -31.34
C ASN A 100 1.23 9.33 -29.81
N PHE A 101 1.49 8.22 -29.09
CA PHE A 101 1.31 8.16 -27.64
C PHE A 101 2.41 7.40 -26.90
N ASN A 102 2.70 7.83 -25.67
CA ASN A 102 3.53 7.13 -24.68
C ASN A 102 2.75 6.96 -23.38
N LEU A 103 2.52 5.72 -22.95
CA LEU A 103 1.91 5.40 -21.66
C LEU A 103 2.93 4.78 -20.72
N LEU A 104 3.12 5.41 -19.56
CA LEU A 104 3.93 4.88 -18.47
C LEU A 104 3.00 4.21 -17.47
N PHE A 105 3.17 2.92 -17.22
CA PHE A 105 2.39 2.16 -16.25
C PHE A 105 3.14 1.97 -14.93
N GLU A 106 2.43 2.22 -13.83
CA GLU A 106 2.84 1.89 -12.47
C GLU A 106 1.79 0.95 -11.86
N PHE A 107 2.21 -0.24 -11.47
CA PHE A 107 1.35 -1.26 -10.89
C PHE A 107 1.63 -1.41 -9.40
N LYS A 108 0.57 -1.54 -8.62
CA LYS A 108 0.63 -2.04 -7.25
C LYS A 108 -0.29 -3.22 -7.14
N ILE A 109 0.21 -4.40 -6.78
CA ILE A 109 -0.65 -5.56 -6.52
C ILE A 109 -1.22 -5.54 -5.09
N ARG A 110 -0.63 -4.70 -4.23
CA ARG A 110 -1.02 -4.49 -2.84
C ARG A 110 -0.81 -3.02 -2.49
N GLY A 111 -1.73 -2.44 -1.71
CA GLY A 111 -1.58 -1.07 -1.24
C GLY A 111 -2.05 -0.03 -2.26
N MET A 112 -1.33 1.07 -2.35
CA MET A 112 -1.71 2.30 -3.07
C MET A 112 -0.51 2.81 -3.87
N LEU A 113 -0.75 3.66 -4.86
CA LEU A 113 0.31 4.36 -5.59
C LEU A 113 1.03 5.35 -4.65
N ASP A 114 2.35 5.46 -4.79
CA ASP A 114 3.14 6.47 -4.07
C ASP A 114 3.21 7.78 -4.87
N LYS A 115 2.80 8.89 -4.27
CA LYS A 115 2.85 10.22 -4.90
C LYS A 115 4.25 10.63 -5.32
N ARG A 116 5.30 10.28 -4.54
CA ARG A 116 6.68 10.62 -4.88
C ARG A 116 7.15 9.83 -6.10
N GLN A 117 6.84 8.53 -6.15
CA GLN A 117 7.05 7.69 -7.31
C GLN A 117 6.35 8.23 -8.56
N ILE A 118 5.05 8.56 -8.46
CA ILE A 118 4.29 9.15 -9.58
C ILE A 118 4.89 10.50 -10.01
N SER A 119 5.29 11.36 -9.07
CA SER A 119 5.96 12.63 -9.38
C SER A 119 7.30 12.43 -10.08
N ALA A 120 8.09 11.42 -9.67
CA ALA A 120 9.31 11.04 -10.38
C ALA A 120 9.02 10.52 -11.79
N HIS A 121 7.94 9.75 -11.97
CA HIS A 121 7.54 9.21 -13.26
C HIS A 121 7.05 10.27 -14.25
N LYS A 122 6.36 11.31 -13.77
CA LYS A 122 6.01 12.47 -14.61
C LYS A 122 7.24 13.13 -15.23
N LYS A 123 8.37 13.18 -14.51
CA LYS A 123 9.63 13.76 -15.02
C LYS A 123 10.31 12.91 -16.11
N LEU A 124 9.86 11.67 -16.30
CA LEU A 124 10.37 10.77 -17.36
C LEU A 124 9.64 10.98 -18.69
N LEU A 125 8.52 11.72 -18.67
CA LEU A 125 7.76 12.13 -19.84
C LEU A 125 8.17 13.55 -20.24
N PHE A 126 7.94 13.89 -21.50
CA PHE A 126 8.37 15.17 -22.07
C PHE A 126 7.35 16.28 -21.79
N SER A 127 6.08 15.94 -21.66
CA SER A 127 5.03 16.90 -21.28
C SER A 127 5.20 17.37 -19.82
N LYS A 128 5.14 18.69 -19.59
CA LYS A 128 5.26 19.27 -18.24
C LYS A 128 4.01 19.05 -17.38
N ASP A 129 2.86 18.87 -18.02
CA ASP A 129 1.55 18.73 -17.38
C ASP A 129 0.97 17.33 -17.63
N THR A 130 1.81 16.30 -17.55
CA THR A 130 1.35 14.92 -17.71
C THR A 130 0.24 14.59 -16.71
N GLU A 131 -0.89 14.17 -17.26
CA GLU A 131 -2.04 13.66 -16.51
C GLU A 131 -1.76 12.26 -15.94
N VAL A 132 -2.30 12.01 -14.74
CA VAL A 132 -2.24 10.68 -14.10
C VAL A 132 -3.63 10.10 -14.14
N LEU A 133 -3.79 8.97 -14.83
CA LEU A 133 -5.05 8.25 -14.89
C LEU A 133 -4.99 7.08 -13.90
N GLU A 134 -5.89 7.08 -12.93
CA GLU A 134 -5.89 6.11 -11.83
C GLU A 134 -7.01 5.07 -11.95
N TYR A 135 -6.59 3.82 -12.04
CA TYR A 135 -7.47 2.67 -12.16
C TYR A 135 -7.18 1.64 -11.06
N ASN A 136 -8.08 0.67 -10.94
CA ASN A 136 -7.87 -0.49 -10.10
C ASN A 136 -7.82 -1.78 -10.93
N TRP A 137 -7.44 -2.88 -10.29
CA TRP A 137 -7.35 -4.18 -10.96
C TRP A 137 -8.70 -4.73 -11.44
N ASN A 138 -9.83 -4.26 -10.89
CA ASN A 138 -11.14 -4.59 -11.45
C ASN A 138 -11.38 -3.87 -12.78
N ASP A 139 -10.87 -2.65 -12.97
CA ASP A 139 -10.93 -1.95 -14.25
C ASP A 139 -10.11 -2.71 -15.32
N VAL A 140 -8.90 -3.18 -14.96
CA VAL A 140 -8.08 -4.06 -15.82
C VAL A 140 -8.82 -5.37 -16.15
N LYS A 141 -9.42 -6.01 -15.15
CA LYS A 141 -10.22 -7.22 -15.34
C LYS A 141 -11.36 -6.99 -16.33
N VAL A 142 -12.17 -5.96 -16.09
CA VAL A 142 -13.31 -5.63 -16.96
C VAL A 142 -12.83 -5.28 -18.37
N SER A 143 -11.70 -4.58 -18.49
CA SER A 143 -11.09 -4.28 -19.78
C SER A 143 -10.76 -5.55 -20.56
N LEU A 144 -10.05 -6.49 -19.94
CA LEU A 144 -9.66 -7.76 -20.55
C LEU A 144 -10.88 -8.65 -20.89
N GLN A 145 -11.91 -8.67 -20.04
CA GLN A 145 -13.12 -9.46 -20.26
C GLN A 145 -13.96 -9.00 -21.46
N LYS A 146 -13.83 -7.74 -21.86
CA LYS A 146 -14.55 -7.16 -23.00
C LYS A 146 -13.90 -7.44 -24.36
N ILE A 147 -12.69 -7.99 -24.37
CA ILE A 147 -11.97 -8.28 -25.61
C ILE A 147 -12.54 -9.58 -26.20
N GLU A 148 -12.92 -9.56 -27.47
CA GLU A 148 -13.28 -10.76 -28.20
C GLU A 148 -12.01 -11.57 -28.51
N LEU A 149 -11.91 -12.77 -27.95
CA LEU A 149 -10.72 -13.62 -28.03
C LEU A 149 -11.02 -14.87 -28.85
N ASN A 150 -10.59 -14.88 -30.11
CA ASN A 150 -10.71 -16.04 -31.00
C ASN A 150 -9.54 -17.01 -30.89
N ASP A 151 -8.37 -16.55 -30.42
CA ASP A 151 -7.18 -17.39 -30.19
C ASP A 151 -7.34 -18.16 -28.87
N PRO A 152 -7.36 -19.52 -28.88
CA PRO A 152 -7.53 -20.34 -27.68
C PRO A 152 -6.42 -20.17 -26.65
N VAL A 153 -5.18 -19.94 -27.09
CA VAL A 153 -4.04 -19.70 -26.20
C VAL A 153 -4.22 -18.37 -25.50
N LEU A 154 -4.55 -17.32 -26.26
CA LEU A 154 -4.78 -16.00 -25.67
C LEU A 154 -6.00 -15.99 -24.74
N PHE A 155 -7.08 -16.67 -25.11
CA PHE A 155 -8.24 -16.87 -24.26
C PHE A 155 -7.86 -17.53 -22.94
N PHE A 156 -7.05 -18.59 -22.98
CA PHE A 156 -6.54 -19.25 -21.78
C PHE A 156 -5.68 -18.30 -20.94
N LEU A 157 -4.72 -17.59 -21.54
CA LEU A 157 -3.81 -16.69 -20.83
C LEU A 157 -4.57 -15.54 -20.13
N VAL A 158 -5.52 -14.91 -20.83
CA VAL A 158 -6.34 -13.82 -20.29
C VAL A 158 -7.17 -14.32 -19.11
N ASN A 159 -7.86 -15.47 -19.26
CA ASN A 159 -8.67 -16.02 -18.18
C ASN A 159 -7.83 -16.43 -16.97
N ALA A 160 -6.69 -17.08 -17.20
CA ALA A 160 -5.78 -17.46 -16.13
C ALA A 160 -5.24 -16.22 -15.36
N PHE A 161 -4.98 -15.11 -16.06
CA PHE A 161 -4.58 -13.86 -15.42
C PHE A 161 -5.72 -13.25 -14.59
N ILE A 162 -6.93 -13.21 -15.16
CA ILE A 162 -8.14 -12.72 -14.47
C ILE A 162 -8.41 -13.51 -13.18
N GLU A 163 -8.18 -14.83 -13.18
CA GLU A 163 -8.36 -15.67 -11.99
C GLU A 163 -7.40 -15.31 -10.84
N VAL A 164 -6.25 -14.72 -11.14
CA VAL A 164 -5.27 -14.31 -10.12
C VAL A 164 -5.58 -12.93 -9.55
N ILE A 165 -6.22 -12.04 -10.29
CA ILE A 165 -6.57 -10.67 -9.84
C ILE A 165 -7.25 -10.65 -8.44
N PRO A 166 -8.23 -11.52 -8.11
CA PRO A 166 -8.82 -11.58 -6.77
C PRO A 166 -7.84 -11.84 -5.61
N THR A 167 -6.62 -12.30 -5.92
CA THR A 167 -5.53 -12.50 -4.95
C THR A 167 -4.71 -11.24 -4.70
N PHE A 168 -4.85 -10.19 -5.55
CA PHE A 168 -4.24 -8.87 -5.41
C PHE A 168 -4.97 -8.05 -4.33
N LYS A 169 -5.04 -8.64 -3.14
CA LYS A 169 -5.53 -8.01 -1.93
C LYS A 169 -4.30 -7.58 -1.17
N SER A 170 -4.37 -6.43 -0.50
CA SER A 170 -3.43 -6.14 0.58
C SER A 170 -3.34 -7.38 1.45
N LYS A 171 -2.14 -7.76 1.93
CA LYS A 171 -2.04 -8.67 3.08
C LYS A 171 -3.12 -8.22 4.05
N ARG A 172 -4.10 -9.12 4.34
CA ARG A 172 -5.06 -8.93 5.44
C ARG A 172 -4.19 -8.35 6.54
N ARG A 173 -4.44 -7.10 6.99
CA ARG A 173 -3.56 -6.44 7.97
C ARG A 173 -3.19 -7.51 8.94
N SER A 174 -1.93 -7.93 8.95
CA SER A 174 -1.49 -8.90 9.93
C SER A 174 -1.99 -8.31 11.24
N SER A 175 -2.64 -9.10 12.07
CA SER A 175 -2.87 -8.69 13.46
C SER A 175 -1.55 -8.37 14.20
N GLY A 176 -0.42 -8.46 13.50
CA GLY A 176 0.85 -7.82 13.82
C GLY A 176 0.68 -6.31 13.93
N MET A 177 0.93 -5.86 15.15
CA MET A 177 1.12 -4.53 15.69
C MET A 177 0.69 -3.30 14.86
N PRO A 178 -0.05 -2.35 15.46
CA PRO A 178 -0.31 -1.06 14.83
C PRO A 178 0.99 -0.41 14.31
N LYS A 179 0.97 0.10 13.07
CA LYS A 179 2.04 0.93 12.43
C LYS A 179 2.49 2.12 13.30
N GLN A 180 1.70 2.41 14.33
CA GLN A 180 1.88 3.46 15.32
C GLN A 180 2.98 3.15 16.36
N ILE A 181 3.47 1.91 16.44
CA ILE A 181 4.61 1.55 17.31
C ILE A 181 5.91 2.01 16.64
N ILE A 182 6.65 2.89 17.31
CA ILE A 182 7.89 3.50 16.82
C ILE A 182 9.15 2.84 17.41
N SER A 183 9.03 2.07 18.50
CA SER A 183 10.17 1.43 19.18
C SER A 183 9.71 0.36 20.19
N HIS A 184 10.65 -0.50 20.62
CA HIS A 184 10.47 -1.55 21.63
C HIS A 184 11.40 -1.39 22.85
N ILE A 185 11.91 -0.19 23.08
CA ILE A 185 12.84 0.09 24.18
C ILE A 185 12.16 -0.13 25.53
N ASN A 186 12.87 -0.82 26.44
CA ASN A 186 12.44 -0.96 27.83
C ASN A 186 12.55 0.40 28.53
N LYS A 187 11.44 0.86 29.12
CA LYS A 187 11.31 2.12 29.85
C LYS A 187 10.75 1.91 31.27
N GLU A 188 11.11 0.81 31.91
CA GLU A 188 10.64 0.40 33.25
C GLU A 188 10.88 1.45 34.34
N ILE A 189 11.93 2.27 34.20
CA ILE A 189 12.27 3.35 35.14
C ILE A 189 11.55 4.68 34.85
N GLU A 190 10.90 4.81 33.69
CA GLU A 190 10.12 5.99 33.30
C GLU A 190 8.63 5.74 33.51
N LEU A 191 7.81 6.79 33.38
CA LEU A 191 6.36 6.61 33.29
C LEU A 191 6.03 5.68 32.12
N HIS A 192 5.31 4.61 32.44
CA HIS A 192 4.81 3.68 31.45
C HIS A 192 3.45 3.11 31.86
N PHE A 193 2.75 2.53 30.90
CA PHE A 193 1.47 1.90 31.12
C PHE A 193 1.58 0.38 30.93
N ILE A 194 0.98 -0.41 31.81
CA ILE A 194 0.87 -1.84 31.63
C ILE A 194 -0.49 -2.13 31.00
N ILE A 195 -0.49 -2.81 29.86
CA ILE A 195 -1.72 -3.32 29.25
C ILE A 195 -1.75 -4.83 29.44
N THR A 196 -2.70 -5.32 30.23
CA THR A 196 -2.86 -6.77 30.46
C THR A 196 -4.08 -7.28 29.72
N GLY A 197 -3.91 -8.25 28.84
CA GLY A 197 -5.03 -8.85 28.13
C GLY A 197 -4.63 -9.79 27.00
N SER A 198 -5.63 -10.46 26.43
CA SER A 198 -5.43 -11.35 25.29
C SER A 198 -6.68 -11.42 24.42
N LYS A 199 -6.51 -11.87 23.17
CA LYS A 199 -7.65 -12.12 22.27
C LYS A 199 -8.62 -13.19 22.82
N LEU A 200 -8.11 -14.12 23.63
CA LEU A 200 -8.91 -15.19 24.23
C LEU A 200 -9.69 -14.70 25.45
N SER A 201 -9.05 -13.87 26.30
CA SER A 201 -9.67 -13.32 27.51
C SER A 201 -10.69 -12.21 27.23
N LYS A 202 -10.59 -11.55 26.06
CA LYS A 202 -11.44 -10.43 25.58
C LYS A 202 -11.40 -9.15 26.43
N ASN A 203 -11.11 -9.25 27.72
CA ASN A 203 -10.97 -8.12 28.63
C ASN A 203 -9.49 -7.69 28.69
N TYR A 204 -9.27 -6.39 28.52
CA TYR A 204 -8.00 -5.72 28.68
C TYR A 204 -8.07 -4.74 29.87
N SER A 205 -7.03 -4.71 30.69
CA SER A 205 -6.83 -3.72 31.75
C SER A 205 -5.65 -2.80 31.42
N VAL A 206 -5.66 -1.61 32.01
CA VAL A 206 -4.60 -0.61 31.90
C VAL A 206 -4.21 -0.14 33.29
N ASP A 207 -2.93 -0.27 33.61
CA ASP A 207 -2.33 0.24 34.85
C ASP A 207 -1.27 1.30 34.49
N LYS A 208 -1.15 2.36 35.30
CA LYS A 208 -0.10 3.37 35.23
C LYS A 208 1.00 3.01 36.22
N VAL A 209 2.26 3.02 35.76
CA VAL A 209 3.42 2.76 36.62
C VAL A 209 4.37 3.95 36.59
N TYR A 210 4.70 4.46 37.77
CA TYR A 210 5.69 5.52 37.95
C TYR A 210 6.26 5.50 39.36
N ASN A 211 7.58 5.69 39.52
CA ASN A 211 8.28 5.71 40.82
C ASN A 211 7.96 4.52 41.75
N GLY A 212 7.78 3.32 41.18
CA GLY A 212 7.45 2.11 41.94
C GLY A 212 5.98 1.99 42.36
N GLU A 213 5.17 3.02 42.11
CA GLU A 213 3.72 2.95 42.31
C GLU A 213 3.03 2.42 41.05
N THR A 214 2.02 1.57 41.26
CA THR A 214 1.15 1.05 40.19
C THR A 214 -0.29 1.41 40.52
N ILE A 215 -0.92 2.20 39.64
CA ILE A 215 -2.30 2.66 39.79
C ILE A 215 -3.13 2.08 38.65
N GLN A 216 -4.17 1.34 38.99
CA GLN A 216 -5.09 0.81 38.00
C GLN A 216 -6.00 1.92 37.45
N LEU A 217 -6.00 2.09 36.13
CA LEU A 217 -6.79 3.10 35.45
C LEU A 217 -8.07 2.54 34.83
N ASN A 218 -8.03 1.31 34.31
CA ASN A 218 -9.19 0.65 33.71
C ASN A 218 -9.06 -0.88 33.76
N GLN A 219 -10.17 -1.60 33.84
CA GLN A 219 -10.22 -3.07 33.90
C GLN A 219 -11.01 -3.74 32.77
N SER A 220 -11.74 -2.98 31.95
CA SER A 220 -12.74 -3.53 31.03
C SER A 220 -12.72 -2.84 29.67
N LEU A 221 -11.70 -3.16 28.88
CA LEU A 221 -11.52 -2.67 27.51
C LEU A 221 -11.58 -3.83 26.51
N ASN A 222 -12.20 -3.63 25.35
CA ASN A 222 -12.45 -4.66 24.33
C ASN A 222 -11.31 -4.80 23.31
N GLY A 223 -10.07 -4.58 23.75
CA GLY A 223 -8.90 -4.81 22.90
C GLY A 223 -7.72 -3.90 23.17
N ILE A 224 -6.57 -4.30 22.62
CA ILE A 224 -5.32 -3.53 22.69
C ILE A 224 -5.43 -2.11 22.09
N GLN A 225 -6.22 -1.95 21.01
CA GLN A 225 -6.42 -0.65 20.38
C GLN A 225 -7.26 0.27 21.27
N GLU A 226 -8.31 -0.27 21.89
CA GLU A 226 -9.15 0.48 22.82
C GLU A 226 -8.36 0.88 24.08
N ALA A 227 -7.50 -0.02 24.59
CA ALA A 227 -6.60 0.30 25.68
C ALA A 227 -5.64 1.45 25.36
N ARG A 228 -5.07 1.48 24.15
CA ARG A 228 -4.18 2.58 23.73
C ARG A 228 -4.92 3.89 23.48
N ARG A 229 -6.13 3.85 22.91
CA ARG A 229 -7.01 5.03 22.84
C ARG A 229 -7.34 5.57 24.22
N PHE A 230 -7.66 4.67 25.16
CA PHE A 230 -7.90 5.04 26.54
C PHE A 230 -6.67 5.72 27.16
N ILE A 231 -5.48 5.15 27.00
CA ILE A 231 -4.22 5.76 27.48
C ILE A 231 -4.01 7.13 26.82
N ALA A 232 -4.22 7.26 25.52
CA ALA A 232 -4.06 8.53 24.80
C ALA A 232 -5.01 9.60 25.35
N SER A 233 -6.29 9.28 25.54
CA SER A 233 -7.26 10.19 26.14
C SER A 233 -6.90 10.52 27.60
N TYR A 234 -6.44 9.54 28.37
CA TYR A 234 -6.01 9.75 29.76
C TYR A 234 -4.82 10.72 29.84
N VAL A 235 -3.79 10.51 29.01
CA VAL A 235 -2.63 11.40 28.97
C VAL A 235 -3.04 12.80 28.52
N LEU A 236 -3.87 12.93 27.48
CA LEU A 236 -4.36 14.22 27.01
C LEU A 236 -5.13 15.00 28.08
N SER A 237 -5.90 14.33 28.93
CA SER A 237 -6.66 14.97 30.00
C SER A 237 -5.82 15.29 31.24
N ASN A 238 -4.69 14.61 31.45
CA ASN A 238 -3.92 14.68 32.70
C ASN A 238 -2.44 15.05 32.50
N TYR A 239 -2.02 15.50 31.31
CA TYR A 239 -0.59 15.69 30.99
C TYR A 239 0.13 16.64 31.95
N ASN A 240 -0.56 17.64 32.50
CA ASN A 240 0.01 18.57 33.50
C ASN A 240 0.42 17.89 34.81
N GLU A 241 -0.16 16.74 35.13
CA GLU A 241 0.11 15.97 36.35
C GLU A 241 1.02 14.76 36.10
N LEU A 242 1.36 14.51 34.83
CA LEU A 242 2.17 13.38 34.43
C LEU A 242 3.62 13.84 34.21
N PRO A 243 4.62 13.05 34.64
CA PRO A 243 6.04 13.31 34.41
C PRO A 243 6.43 12.96 32.96
N ILE A 244 5.77 13.61 31.99
CA ILE A 244 5.95 13.39 30.55
C ILE A 244 6.11 14.74 29.84
N GLU A 245 7.02 14.80 28.88
CA GLU A 245 7.12 15.95 27.99
C GLU A 245 5.99 15.90 26.96
N PHE A 246 5.01 16.80 27.09
CA PHE A 246 3.87 16.84 26.19
C PHE A 246 4.15 17.74 24.97
N ILE A 247 4.30 17.11 23.80
CA ILE A 247 4.57 17.75 22.50
C ILE A 247 3.38 17.50 21.55
N GLY A 248 2.17 17.74 22.04
CA GLY A 248 0.94 17.54 21.27
C GLY A 248 0.84 16.11 20.71
N GLN A 249 0.52 15.97 19.42
CA GLN A 249 0.36 14.67 18.75
C GLN A 249 1.65 13.84 18.68
N GLU A 250 2.82 14.46 18.81
CA GLU A 250 4.12 13.79 18.73
C GLU A 250 4.59 13.20 20.08
N THR A 251 3.86 13.47 21.16
CA THR A 251 4.16 12.94 22.51
C THR A 251 4.30 11.41 22.49
N ILE A 252 5.44 10.91 22.99
CA ILE A 252 5.76 9.47 23.01
C ILE A 252 5.22 8.84 24.29
N ILE A 253 4.42 7.78 24.13
CA ILE A 253 3.86 6.97 25.21
C ILE A 253 4.56 5.61 25.24
N ASN A 254 4.90 5.15 26.45
CA ASN A 254 5.48 3.84 26.70
C ASN A 254 4.42 2.88 27.24
N ASP A 255 4.25 1.70 26.63
CA ASP A 255 3.44 0.62 27.19
C ASP A 255 4.17 -0.72 27.23
N TYR A 256 3.86 -1.50 28.27
CA TYR A 256 4.30 -2.87 28.43
C TYR A 256 3.10 -3.81 28.34
N CYS A 257 3.07 -4.61 27.28
CA CYS A 257 1.97 -5.53 26.97
C CYS A 257 2.19 -6.88 27.66
N VAL A 258 1.27 -7.25 28.54
CA VAL A 258 1.26 -8.51 29.29
C VAL A 258 0.13 -9.41 28.79
N VAL A 259 0.48 -10.62 28.37
CA VAL A 259 -0.52 -11.65 27.99
C VAL A 259 -0.67 -12.64 29.14
N PRO A 260 -1.86 -12.77 29.74
CA PRO A 260 -2.10 -13.72 30.83
C PRO A 260 -1.69 -15.15 30.45
N GLY A 261 -1.04 -15.85 31.38
CA GLY A 261 -0.60 -17.24 31.18
C GLY A 261 0.62 -17.42 30.27
N ARG A 262 1.26 -16.34 29.79
CA ARG A 262 2.55 -16.42 29.07
C ARG A 262 3.73 -16.11 29.99
N SER A 263 4.90 -16.66 29.64
CA SER A 263 6.14 -16.32 30.33
C SER A 263 6.50 -14.85 30.11
N LYS A 264 7.08 -14.21 31.14
CA LYS A 264 7.51 -12.78 31.07
C LYS A 264 8.39 -12.46 29.86
N LYS A 265 9.19 -13.42 29.40
CA LYS A 265 10.06 -13.30 28.20
C LYS A 265 9.29 -13.05 26.89
N ARG A 266 7.98 -13.30 26.86
CA ARG A 266 7.11 -13.10 25.69
C ARG A 266 6.26 -11.84 25.75
N ASN A 267 6.37 -11.08 26.84
CA ASN A 267 5.77 -9.75 26.94
C ASN A 267 6.60 -8.76 26.14
N GLN A 268 5.98 -7.64 25.76
CA GLN A 268 6.59 -6.69 24.83
C GLN A 268 6.48 -5.27 25.33
N TRP A 269 7.62 -4.57 25.29
CA TRP A 269 7.68 -3.12 25.40
C TRP A 269 7.33 -2.50 24.05
N ASN A 270 6.60 -1.41 24.08
CA ASN A 270 6.25 -0.63 22.90
C ASN A 270 6.32 0.86 23.24
N GLN A 271 6.72 1.65 22.26
CA GLN A 271 6.60 3.10 22.27
C GLN A 271 5.76 3.54 21.08
N TRP A 272 4.88 4.51 21.27
CA TRP A 272 4.01 5.03 20.21
C TRP A 272 3.66 6.50 20.45
N ARG A 273 3.24 7.21 19.40
CA ARG A 273 2.87 8.64 19.49
C ARG A 273 1.40 8.81 19.82
N ILE A 274 1.07 9.75 20.71
CA ILE A 274 -0.29 9.96 21.21
C ILE A 274 -1.29 10.27 20.07
N GLY A 275 -0.88 11.06 19.08
CA GLY A 275 -1.72 11.43 17.93
C GLY A 275 -2.17 10.24 17.10
N ALA A 276 -1.47 9.11 17.22
CA ALA A 276 -1.79 7.89 16.50
C ALA A 276 -3.04 7.17 17.05
N PHE A 277 -3.54 7.58 18.23
CA PHE A 277 -4.69 6.99 18.92
C PHE A 277 -5.72 8.02 19.43
N LEU A 278 -5.55 9.31 19.13
CA LEU A 278 -6.54 10.35 19.44
C LEU A 278 -7.63 10.53 18.37
N ASN A 279 -7.53 9.81 17.24
CA ASN A 279 -8.47 9.84 16.11
C ASN A 279 -9.38 8.61 16.04
#